data_AF-A0A644UYX6-F1
#
_entry.id   AF-A0A644UYX6-F1
#
_cell.length_a   1.000
_cell.length_b   1.000
_cell.length_c   1.000
_cell.angle_alpha   90.00
_cell.angle_beta   90.00
_cell.angle_gamma   90.00
#
_symmetry.space_group_name_H-M   'P 1'
#
loop_
_entity.id
_entity.type
_entity.pdbx_description
1 polymer ?
#
loop_
_entity_poly.entity_id
_entity_poly.type
_entity_poly.pdbx_seq_one_letter_code
_entity_poly.pdbx_strand_id
1 'polypeptide(L)'
;MLPEAWNLPRLPELTPNVPAGALVVAVRQLVLFGAASATGWRQVAQVAFRPFRPERAEPMPLRAGDAIRFAAAPADQIAALAGDPQGLGGARLEVLA
;
A
#
# COMPACT_ATOMS: atom_id res chain seq x y z
N MET A 1 4.73 11.72 -11.99
CA MET A 1 5.28 10.36 -12.20
C MET A 1 6.54 10.20 -11.38
N LEU A 2 6.90 8.97 -10.99
CA LEU A 2 8.14 8.72 -10.23
C LEU A 2 9.41 9.04 -11.07
N PRO A 3 10.58 9.26 -10.44
CA PRO A 3 11.85 9.45 -11.15
C PRO A 3 12.22 8.29 -12.09
N GLU A 4 13.12 8.52 -13.05
CA GLU A 4 13.47 7.53 -14.09
C GLU A 4 14.07 6.24 -13.54
N ALA A 5 14.79 6.30 -12.42
CA ALA A 5 15.31 5.10 -11.75
C ALA A 5 14.22 4.11 -11.30
N TRP A 6 12.95 4.54 -11.23
CA TRP A 6 11.79 3.71 -10.93
C TRP A 6 11.07 3.20 -12.18
N ASN A 7 11.64 3.37 -13.37
CA ASN A 7 11.14 2.81 -14.62
C ASN A 7 11.47 1.32 -14.72
N LEU A 8 10.89 0.55 -13.80
CA LEU A 8 11.07 -0.90 -13.74
C LEU A 8 9.96 -1.56 -14.57
N PRO A 9 10.30 -2.49 -15.49
CA PRO A 9 9.28 -3.24 -16.21
C PRO A 9 8.54 -4.17 -15.26
N ARG A 10 7.34 -4.58 -15.66
CA ARG A 10 6.63 -5.69 -15.01
C ARG A 10 7.50 -6.95 -15.06
N LEU A 11 7.33 -7.81 -14.07
CA LEU A 11 7.87 -9.16 -14.04
C LEU A 11 7.37 -9.94 -15.27
N PRO A 12 8.20 -10.82 -15.85
CA PRO A 12 7.83 -11.64 -17.00
C PRO A 12 6.72 -12.65 -16.65
N GLU A 13 6.65 -13.07 -15.39
CA GLU A 13 5.64 -13.96 -14.85
C GLU A 13 4.87 -13.28 -13.71
N LEU A 14 3.62 -13.71 -13.49
CA LEU A 14 2.82 -13.22 -12.37
C LEU A 14 3.28 -13.86 -11.07
N THR A 15 3.47 -13.05 -10.02
CA THR A 15 3.46 -13.54 -8.65
C THR A 15 2.01 -13.86 -8.28
N PRO A 16 1.65 -15.12 -7.97
CA PRO A 16 0.25 -15.53 -7.87
C PRO A 16 -0.47 -14.98 -6.63
N ASN A 17 0.27 -14.69 -5.56
CA ASN A 17 -0.31 -14.18 -4.32
C ASN A 17 0.61 -13.15 -3.65
N VAL A 18 0.36 -11.88 -3.94
CA VAL A 18 0.94 -10.75 -3.21
C VAL A 18 -0.08 -10.28 -2.17
N PRO A 19 0.30 -10.18 -0.88
CA PRO A 19 -0.65 -9.95 0.20
C PRO A 19 -1.24 -8.53 0.18
N ALA A 20 -2.39 -8.35 0.85
CA ALA A 20 -2.92 -7.03 1.15
C ALA A 20 -1.86 -6.18 1.89
N GLY A 21 -1.87 -4.87 1.67
CA GLY A 21 -0.89 -3.92 2.20
C GLY A 21 0.46 -3.97 1.50
N ALA A 22 0.66 -4.81 0.48
CA ALA A 22 1.84 -4.74 -0.35
C ALA A 22 1.86 -3.40 -1.12
N LEU A 23 3.01 -2.74 -1.08
CA LEU A 23 3.32 -1.62 -1.96
C LEU A 23 4.12 -2.17 -3.14
N VAL A 24 3.55 -2.07 -4.34
CA VAL A 24 4.13 -2.62 -5.57
C VAL A 24 4.48 -1.52 -6.56
N VAL A 25 5.48 -1.76 -7.41
CA VAL A 25 5.98 -0.81 -8.41
C VAL A 25 6.10 -1.44 -9.79
N ALA A 26 5.73 -0.66 -10.82
CA ALA A 26 6.05 -0.90 -12.22
C ALA A 26 5.85 0.41 -13.00
N VAL A 27 6.56 0.58 -14.12
CA VAL A 27 6.31 1.67 -15.09
C VAL A 27 6.17 3.07 -14.45
N ARG A 28 7.04 3.37 -13.47
CA ARG A 28 7.09 4.66 -12.74
C ARG A 28 5.81 4.98 -11.95
N GLN A 29 5.07 3.95 -11.54
CA GLN A 29 3.88 4.02 -10.70
C GLN A 29 4.01 3.12 -9.48
N LEU A 30 3.37 3.51 -8.37
CA LEU A 30 3.19 2.71 -7.17
C LEU A 30 1.71 2.37 -7.00
N VAL A 31 1.42 1.18 -6.50
CA VAL A 31 0.06 0.77 -6.10
C VAL A 31 0.14 0.13 -4.72
N LEU A 32 -0.71 0.59 -3.80
CA LEU A 32 -0.92 -0.05 -2.51
C LEU A 32 -2.10 -1.02 -2.62
N PHE A 33 -1.88 -2.30 -2.38
CA PHE A 33 -2.93 -3.32 -2.49
C PHE A 33 -3.86 -3.31 -1.27
N GLY A 34 -5.18 -3.21 -1.51
CA GLY A 34 -6.20 -3.36 -0.47
C GLY A 34 -6.53 -4.80 -0.13
N ALA A 35 -6.31 -5.73 -1.06
CA ALA A 35 -6.57 -7.16 -0.93
C ALA A 35 -5.38 -7.96 -1.48
N ALA A 36 -5.33 -9.26 -1.17
CA ALA A 36 -4.38 -10.15 -1.83
C ALA A 36 -4.68 -10.21 -3.33
N SER A 37 -3.64 -10.25 -4.16
CA SER A 37 -3.79 -10.19 -5.63
C SER A 37 -2.64 -10.86 -6.36
N ALA A 38 -2.93 -11.47 -7.51
CA ALA A 38 -1.92 -11.88 -8.46
C ALA A 38 -1.40 -10.65 -9.23
N THR A 39 -0.09 -10.51 -9.40
CA THR A 39 0.47 -9.34 -10.09
C THR A 39 1.81 -9.60 -10.75
N GLY A 40 2.07 -8.92 -11.87
CA GLY A 40 3.39 -8.81 -12.47
C GLY A 40 4.17 -7.60 -11.95
N TRP A 41 3.71 -6.92 -10.91
CA TRP A 41 4.42 -5.77 -10.33
C TRP A 41 5.37 -6.25 -9.24
N ARG A 42 6.48 -5.53 -9.04
CA ARG A 42 7.46 -5.88 -8.01
C ARG A 42 7.00 -5.33 -6.66
N GLN A 43 6.84 -6.19 -5.66
CA GLN A 43 6.63 -5.72 -4.29
C GLN A 43 7.92 -5.09 -3.75
N VAL A 44 7.82 -3.89 -3.19
CA VAL A 44 8.96 -3.14 -2.63
C VAL A 44 8.81 -2.86 -1.14
N ALA A 45 7.59 -2.94 -0.60
CA ALA A 45 7.36 -2.81 0.84
C ALA A 45 6.09 -3.55 1.28
N GLN A 46 5.96 -3.70 2.60
CA GLN A 46 4.73 -4.12 3.27
C GLN A 46 4.26 -2.97 4.18
N VAL A 47 2.99 -2.61 4.06
CA VAL A 47 2.36 -1.52 4.82
C VAL A 47 1.28 -2.10 5.73
N ALA A 48 1.20 -1.60 6.96
CA ALA A 48 0.20 -2.02 7.95
C ALA A 48 -1.21 -1.46 7.65
N PHE A 49 -1.27 -0.28 7.03
CA PHE A 49 -2.52 0.36 6.60
C PHE A 49 -3.30 -0.49 5.60
N ARG A 50 -4.60 -0.69 5.87
CA ARG A 50 -5.55 -1.36 4.97
C ARG A 50 -6.42 -0.29 4.28
N PRO A 51 -6.18 0.03 3.00
CA PRO A 51 -6.90 1.08 2.30
C PRO A 51 -8.36 0.72 2.01
N PHE A 52 -8.73 -0.56 2.12
CA PHE A 52 -10.11 -1.03 1.98
C PHE A 52 -10.46 -2.04 3.08
N ARG A 53 -11.56 -1.78 3.81
CA ARG A 53 -12.22 -2.74 4.71
C ARG A 53 -13.72 -2.49 4.67
N PRO A 54 -14.53 -3.40 4.12
CA PRO A 54 -15.97 -3.16 3.89
C PRO A 54 -16.77 -2.98 5.19
N GLU A 55 -16.26 -3.45 6.33
CA GLU A 55 -16.94 -3.39 7.63
C GLU A 55 -16.77 -2.03 8.33
N ARG A 56 -15.94 -1.11 7.80
CA ARG A 56 -15.75 0.23 8.39
C ARG A 56 -16.88 1.17 8.02
N ALA A 57 -17.15 2.15 8.89
CA ALA A 57 -18.04 3.27 8.58
C ALA A 57 -17.60 4.03 7.31
N GLU A 58 -16.28 4.18 7.11
CA GLU A 58 -15.69 4.63 5.86
C GLU A 58 -14.82 3.50 5.28
N PRO A 59 -15.35 2.69 4.34
CA PRO A 59 -14.62 1.53 3.81
C PRO A 59 -13.30 1.86 3.13
N MET A 60 -13.27 2.99 2.44
CA MET A 60 -12.14 3.49 1.67
C MET A 60 -11.83 4.94 2.11
N PRO A 61 -10.91 5.13 3.07
CA PRO A 61 -10.58 6.46 3.60
C PRO A 61 -9.75 7.32 2.63
N LEU A 62 -9.18 6.73 1.58
CA LEU A 62 -8.49 7.44 0.52
C LEU A 62 -9.47 7.85 -0.59
N ARG A 63 -9.39 9.10 -1.04
CA ARG A 63 -10.16 9.65 -2.16
C ARG A 63 -9.25 9.96 -3.34
N ALA A 64 -9.84 10.06 -4.52
CA ALA A 64 -9.11 10.51 -5.70
C ALA A 64 -8.57 11.94 -5.46
N GLY A 65 -7.27 12.12 -5.66
CA GLY A 65 -6.58 13.39 -5.41
C GLY A 65 -5.80 13.42 -4.09
N ASP A 66 -6.03 12.48 -3.16
CA ASP A 66 -5.26 12.42 -1.92
C ASP A 66 -3.79 12.09 -2.18
N ALA A 67 -2.91 12.65 -1.34
CA ALA A 67 -1.49 12.35 -1.32
C ALA A 67 -1.17 11.37 -0.18
N ILE A 68 -0.24 10.44 -0.41
CA ILE A 68 0.22 9.49 0.62
C ILE A 68 1.71 9.75 0.90
N ARG A 69 2.04 9.88 2.18
CA ARG A 69 3.43 9.88 2.67
C ARG A 69 3.69 8.58 3.41
N PHE A 70 4.62 7.77 2.93
CA PHE A 70 5.06 6.55 3.61
C PHE A 70 6.17 6.87 4.60
N ALA A 71 6.10 6.29 5.80
CA ALA A 71 7.17 6.32 6.79
C ALA A 71 7.78 4.92 6.91
N ALA A 72 9.11 4.84 6.88
CA ALA A 72 9.81 3.58 7.15
C ALA A 72 9.64 3.20 8.62
N ALA A 73 9.40 1.92 8.88
CA ALA A 73 9.26 1.36 10.21
C ALA A 73 9.91 -0.03 10.25
N PRO A 74 10.48 -0.45 11.39
CA PRO A 74 10.91 -1.81 11.63
C PRO A 74 9.79 -2.84 11.41
N ALA A 75 10.17 -4.07 11.04
CA ALA A 75 9.22 -5.12 10.69
C ALA A 75 8.30 -5.52 11.86
N ASP A 76 8.80 -5.53 13.09
CA ASP A 76 8.05 -5.76 14.32
C ASP A 76 7.03 -4.64 14.59
N GLN A 77 7.40 -3.38 14.33
CA GLN A 77 6.47 -2.25 14.41
C GLN A 77 5.36 -2.37 13.37
N ILE A 78 5.69 -2.74 12.12
CA ILE A 78 4.69 -2.97 11.07
C ILE A 78 3.74 -4.10 11.47
N ALA A 79 4.27 -5.20 12.02
CA ALA A 79 3.47 -6.34 12.49
C ALA A 79 2.54 -5.93 13.63
N ALA A 80 3.03 -5.15 14.60
CA ALA A 80 2.21 -4.65 15.70
C ALA A 80 1.09 -3.73 15.20
N LEU A 81 1.39 -2.81 14.28
CA LEU A 81 0.42 -1.91 13.66
C LEU A 81 -0.61 -2.65 12.80
N ALA A 82 -0.23 -3.76 12.16
CA ALA A 82 -1.15 -4.57 11.37
C ALA A 82 -2.25 -5.23 12.23
N GLY A 83 -2.01 -5.39 13.54
CA GLY A 83 -2.98 -5.86 14.52
C GLY A 83 -4.03 -4.82 14.93
N ASP A 84 -3.93 -3.58 14.45
CA ASP A 84 -4.94 -2.53 14.70
C ASP A 84 -6.35 -3.00 14.27
N PRO A 85 -7.33 -3.04 15.19
CA PRO A 85 -8.70 -3.43 14.87
C PRO A 85 -9.34 -2.58 13.77
N GLN A 86 -8.99 -1.28 13.70
CA GLN A 86 -9.50 -0.37 12.65
C GLN A 86 -8.78 -0.55 11.31
N GLY A 87 -7.63 -1.24 11.31
CA GLY A 87 -6.80 -1.43 10.13
C GLY A 87 -6.24 -0.15 9.54
N LEU A 88 -6.15 0.92 10.34
CA LEU A 88 -5.49 2.17 9.92
C LEU A 88 -3.97 2.01 10.01
N GLY A 89 -3.48 1.10 10.86
CA GLY A 89 -2.08 0.66 10.81
C GLY A 89 -1.10 1.81 10.99
N GLY A 90 -1.45 2.78 11.84
CA GLY A 90 -0.66 3.98 12.11
C GLY A 90 -0.88 5.14 11.12
N ALA A 91 -1.73 4.98 10.11
CA ALA A 91 -2.07 6.06 9.18
C ALA A 91 -2.80 7.22 9.89
N ARG A 92 -2.48 8.45 9.47
CA ARG A 92 -3.12 9.68 9.95
C ARG A 92 -3.57 10.50 8.73
N LEU A 93 -4.72 11.15 8.86
CA LEU A 93 -5.21 12.09 7.86
C LEU A 93 -4.73 13.50 8.22
N GLU A 94 -4.12 14.19 7.26
CA GLU A 94 -3.74 15.59 7.34
C GLU A 94 -4.47 16.34 6.22
N VAL A 95 -5.29 17.32 6.60
CA VAL A 95 -5.98 18.21 5.63
C VAL A 95 -5.14 19.47 5.50
N LEU A 96 -4.60 19.69 4.30
CA LEU A 96 -3.81 20.88 4.00
C LEU A 96 -4.76 22.06 3.73
N ALA A 97 -4.42 23.22 4.31
CA ALA A 97 -5.15 24.48 4.15
C ALA A 97 -4.82 25.19 2.82
#